data_AF-A0A285UCQ8-F1
#
_entry.id   AF-A0A285UCQ8-F1
#
_cell.length_a   1.000
_cell.length_b   1.000
_cell.length_c   1.000
_cell.angle_alpha   90.00
_cell.angle_beta   90.00
_cell.angle_gamma   90.00
#
_symmetry.space_group_name_H-M   'P 1'
#
loop_
_entity.id
_entity.type
_entity.pdbx_description
1 polymer ?
#
loop_
_entity_poly.entity_id
_entity_poly.type
_entity_poly.pdbx_seq_one_letter_code
_entity_poly.pdbx_strand_id
1 'polypeptide(L)'
;MKKLFCLLSLFMSIFWLSACGDEMTTEDIDRLTINLTSPKIEKYIAEPFSSVIGGGDDNKYITIKTDASDEFINLTDQEKFIVFSNIIRKLNELQLTLLHSQPVRGYIQTDLWCGENISCTISLIELHFGDDVYTYDPSFPSSLYLNGDEIYDSSRDMFDFMMEKYEELTNDGQVYDPLLHDIIVAKLVSVKYNMDEEEALKWAKDTANEILEYQATDQLIEL
;
A
#
# COMPACT_ATOMS: atom_id res chain seq x y z
N MET A 1 39.54 55.67 -23.84
CA MET A 1 39.41 54.40 -23.07
C MET A 1 38.25 54.55 -22.10
N LYS A 2 37.10 53.92 -22.39
CA LYS A 2 35.94 53.68 -21.48
C LYS A 2 34.80 53.07 -22.32
N LYS A 3 34.99 51.80 -22.71
CA LYS A 3 33.96 50.92 -23.28
C LYS A 3 34.23 49.52 -22.74
N LEU A 4 33.93 49.27 -21.46
CA LEU A 4 34.04 47.92 -20.91
C LEU A 4 33.37 47.78 -19.53
N PHE A 5 32.09 48.08 -19.36
CA PHE A 5 31.41 47.76 -18.08
C PHE A 5 29.87 47.67 -18.21
N CYS A 6 29.37 46.86 -19.15
CA CYS A 6 27.92 46.63 -19.30
C CYS A 6 27.60 45.20 -19.79
N LEU A 7 28.40 44.19 -19.43
CA LEU A 7 28.22 42.83 -19.95
C LEU A 7 28.19 41.72 -18.88
N LEU A 8 28.15 42.06 -17.59
CA LEU A 8 28.13 41.06 -16.51
C LEU A 8 26.77 40.88 -15.80
N SER A 9 25.75 41.68 -16.10
CA SER A 9 24.43 41.57 -15.46
C SER A 9 23.40 40.78 -16.26
N LEU A 10 23.75 40.26 -17.45
CA LEU A 10 22.82 39.54 -18.32
C LEU A 10 22.94 38.00 -18.24
N PHE A 11 23.85 37.47 -17.41
CA PHE A 11 24.11 36.03 -17.31
C PHE A 11 23.66 35.37 -15.99
N MET A 12 23.11 36.15 -15.05
CA MET A 12 22.59 35.63 -13.77
C MET A 12 21.06 35.45 -13.74
N SER A 13 20.39 35.53 -14.89
CA SER A 13 18.93 35.36 -15.01
C SER A 13 18.52 34.12 -15.81
N ILE A 14 19.45 33.22 -16.16
CA ILE A 14 19.15 32.00 -16.93
C ILE A 14 19.19 30.73 -16.06
N PHE A 15 19.61 30.82 -14.79
CA PHE A 15 19.57 29.68 -13.85
C PHE A 15 18.22 29.49 -13.13
N TRP A 16 17.18 30.21 -13.56
CA TRP A 16 15.79 29.95 -13.21
C TRP A 16 15.00 29.42 -14.41
N LEU A 17 15.66 28.68 -15.30
CA LEU A 17 14.97 27.68 -16.09
C LEU A 17 14.51 26.60 -15.11
N SER A 18 13.31 26.84 -14.58
CA SER A 18 12.25 25.83 -14.55
C SER A 18 12.79 24.42 -14.34
N ALA A 19 12.92 24.04 -13.07
CA ALA A 19 12.42 22.73 -12.70
C ALA A 19 10.92 22.75 -13.06
N CYS A 20 10.62 22.50 -14.33
CA CYS A 20 9.32 21.98 -14.73
C CYS A 20 9.22 20.69 -13.92
N GLY A 21 8.42 20.71 -12.85
CA GLY A 21 7.93 19.45 -12.31
C GLY A 21 7.17 18.82 -13.46
N ASP A 22 7.69 17.72 -14.01
CA ASP A 22 7.05 17.03 -15.12
C ASP A 22 5.62 16.69 -14.68
N GLU A 23 4.66 17.29 -15.38
CA GLU A 23 3.23 17.15 -15.12
C GLU A 23 2.83 15.68 -15.32
N MET A 24 2.13 15.09 -14.34
CA MET A 24 1.46 13.81 -14.55
C MET A 24 0.11 14.09 -15.24
N THR A 25 0.05 13.86 -16.54
CA THR A 25 -1.13 14.02 -17.39
C THR A 25 -2.07 12.81 -17.26
N THR A 26 -3.27 12.86 -17.87
CA THR A 26 -4.07 11.64 -18.08
C THR A 26 -3.28 10.54 -18.79
N GLU A 27 -2.33 10.91 -19.66
CA GLU A 27 -1.43 9.97 -20.31
C GLU A 27 -0.52 9.24 -19.30
N ASP A 28 -0.13 9.89 -18.21
CA ASP A 28 0.72 9.29 -17.18
C ASP A 28 -0.07 8.38 -16.23
N ILE A 29 -1.35 8.68 -15.98
CA ILE A 29 -2.27 7.74 -15.31
C ILE A 29 -2.51 6.51 -16.19
N ASP A 30 -2.68 6.71 -17.49
CA ASP A 30 -2.80 5.62 -18.46
C ASP A 30 -1.50 4.80 -18.51
N ARG A 31 -0.32 5.43 -18.48
CA ARG A 31 0.97 4.74 -18.38
C ARG A 31 1.14 3.98 -17.08
N LEU A 32 0.67 4.52 -15.95
CA LEU A 32 0.66 3.81 -14.66
C LEU A 32 -0.15 2.52 -14.80
N THR A 33 -1.41 2.64 -15.24
CA THR A 33 -2.34 1.50 -15.36
C THR A 33 -1.86 0.43 -16.35
N ILE A 34 -1.31 0.82 -17.50
CA ILE A 34 -0.73 -0.12 -18.49
C ILE A 34 0.41 -0.95 -17.89
N ASN A 35 1.21 -0.37 -16.98
CA ASN A 35 2.39 -1.03 -16.42
C ASN A 35 2.14 -1.77 -15.09
N LEU A 36 0.89 -1.85 -14.64
CA LEU A 36 0.52 -2.58 -13.41
C LEU A 36 0.69 -4.08 -13.51
N THR A 37 0.76 -4.61 -14.73
CA THR A 37 0.91 -6.04 -14.93
C THR A 37 2.32 -6.50 -14.54
N SER A 38 2.40 -7.49 -13.66
CA SER A 38 3.63 -8.18 -13.27
C SER A 38 3.36 -9.68 -13.23
N PRO A 39 4.37 -10.57 -13.25
CA PRO A 39 4.14 -12.01 -13.17
C PRO A 39 3.32 -12.47 -11.95
N LYS A 40 3.31 -11.67 -10.86
CA LYS A 40 2.52 -11.93 -9.65
C LYS A 40 1.04 -11.52 -9.77
N ILE A 41 0.68 -10.71 -10.77
CA ILE A 41 -0.66 -10.13 -10.99
C ILE A 41 -1.28 -10.65 -12.29
N GLU A 42 -0.47 -10.81 -13.34
CA GLU A 42 -0.88 -11.05 -14.73
C GLU A 42 -1.85 -12.22 -14.90
N LYS A 43 -1.64 -13.30 -14.15
CA LYS A 43 -2.51 -14.49 -14.23
C LYS A 43 -3.89 -14.29 -13.58
N TYR A 44 -4.06 -13.27 -12.75
CA TYR A 44 -5.27 -12.98 -11.99
C TYR A 44 -6.14 -11.89 -12.62
N ILE A 45 -5.67 -11.26 -13.70
CA ILE A 45 -6.38 -10.22 -14.44
C ILE A 45 -6.69 -10.73 -15.84
N ALA A 46 -7.90 -10.45 -16.34
CA ALA A 46 -8.35 -10.84 -17.68
C ALA A 46 -8.13 -9.71 -18.70
N GLU A 47 -8.17 -8.46 -18.26
CA GLU A 47 -8.04 -7.28 -19.12
C GLU A 47 -7.00 -6.30 -18.56
N PRO A 48 -6.47 -5.38 -19.38
CA PRO A 48 -5.63 -4.29 -18.90
C PRO A 48 -6.39 -3.42 -17.87
N PHE A 49 -5.64 -2.84 -16.94
CA PHE A 49 -6.22 -1.87 -16.03
C PHE A 49 -6.66 -0.61 -16.76
N SER A 50 -7.75 -0.03 -16.27
CA SER A 50 -8.26 1.28 -16.65
C SER A 50 -8.38 2.16 -15.41
N SER A 51 -8.51 3.47 -15.61
CA SER A 51 -8.73 4.42 -14.52
C SER A 51 -9.98 5.26 -14.78
N VAL A 52 -10.67 5.61 -13.69
CA VAL A 52 -11.76 6.58 -13.69
C VAL A 52 -11.40 7.68 -12.71
N ILE A 53 -11.42 8.92 -13.19
CA ILE A 53 -11.12 10.11 -12.38
C ILE A 53 -12.44 10.76 -11.97
N GLY A 54 -12.71 10.78 -10.67
CA GLY A 54 -13.80 11.53 -10.05
C GLY A 54 -13.28 12.70 -9.21
N GLY A 55 -14.19 13.44 -8.56
CA GLY A 55 -13.86 14.53 -7.64
C GLY A 55 -14.02 15.95 -8.18
N GLY A 56 -13.81 16.93 -7.30
CA GLY A 56 -14.00 18.36 -7.53
C GLY A 56 -12.76 19.06 -8.09
N ASP A 57 -12.74 20.40 -8.04
CA ASP A 57 -11.63 21.20 -8.58
C ASP A 57 -10.33 21.06 -7.78
N ASP A 58 -10.43 20.87 -6.46
CA ASP A 58 -9.27 20.85 -5.55
C ASP A 58 -8.76 19.45 -5.20
N ASN A 59 -9.64 18.43 -5.29
CA ASN A 59 -9.31 17.03 -4.98
C ASN A 59 -9.88 16.11 -6.04
N LYS A 60 -9.01 15.26 -6.59
CA LYS A 60 -9.38 14.22 -7.54
C LYS A 60 -9.23 12.84 -6.90
N TYR A 61 -10.13 11.95 -7.22
CA TYR A 61 -10.09 10.57 -6.76
C TYR A 61 -9.95 9.66 -7.97
N ILE A 62 -8.98 8.77 -7.92
CA ILE A 62 -8.74 7.78 -8.97
C ILE A 62 -9.30 6.46 -8.48
N THR A 63 -10.15 5.85 -9.31
CA THR A 63 -10.55 4.46 -9.20
C THR A 63 -9.84 3.67 -10.28
N ILE A 64 -9.10 2.64 -9.90
CA ILE A 64 -8.44 1.72 -10.83
C ILE A 64 -9.35 0.50 -11.00
N LYS A 65 -9.63 0.10 -12.24
CA LYS A 65 -10.55 -0.99 -12.57
C LYS A 65 -9.91 -1.99 -13.53
N THR A 66 -10.19 -3.27 -13.35
CA THR A 66 -9.90 -4.32 -14.32
C THR A 66 -10.88 -5.48 -14.15
N ASP A 67 -10.92 -6.37 -15.13
CA ASP A 67 -11.61 -7.65 -15.04
C ASP A 67 -10.68 -8.70 -14.42
N ALA A 68 -11.20 -9.48 -13.49
CA ALA A 68 -10.50 -10.61 -12.89
C ALA A 68 -10.56 -11.85 -13.78
N SER A 69 -9.54 -12.70 -13.70
CA SER A 69 -9.54 -14.00 -14.38
C SER A 69 -10.26 -15.09 -13.57
N ASP A 70 -10.59 -16.21 -14.20
CA ASP A 70 -11.12 -17.39 -13.51
C ASP A 70 -10.18 -17.88 -12.39
N GLU A 71 -8.87 -17.69 -12.55
CA GLU A 71 -7.88 -18.10 -11.55
C GLU A 71 -7.99 -17.28 -10.28
N PHE A 72 -8.34 -15.99 -10.38
CA PHE A 72 -8.56 -15.13 -9.23
C PHE A 72 -9.78 -15.58 -8.40
N ILE A 73 -10.85 -16.01 -9.06
CA ILE A 73 -12.09 -16.41 -8.36
C ILE A 73 -11.91 -17.69 -7.55
N ASN A 74 -10.99 -18.55 -7.97
CA ASN A 74 -10.67 -19.79 -7.26
C ASN A 74 -9.75 -19.60 -6.04
N LEU A 75 -9.29 -18.37 -5.77
CA LEU A 75 -8.48 -18.04 -4.60
C LEU A 75 -9.33 -17.98 -3.32
N THR A 76 -8.71 -18.26 -2.20
CA THR A 76 -9.24 -17.90 -0.88
C THR A 76 -9.27 -16.38 -0.70
N ASP A 77 -10.07 -15.85 0.23
CA ASP A 77 -10.18 -14.40 0.41
C ASP A 77 -8.86 -13.76 0.88
N GLN A 78 -8.05 -14.48 1.64
CA GLN A 78 -6.68 -14.10 1.97
C GLN A 78 -5.80 -14.00 0.71
N GLU A 79 -5.85 -14.99 -0.17
CA GLU A 79 -5.07 -14.97 -1.40
C GLU A 79 -5.54 -13.85 -2.35
N LYS A 80 -6.85 -13.57 -2.42
CA LYS A 80 -7.39 -12.41 -3.14
C LYS A 80 -6.84 -11.11 -2.57
N PHE A 81 -6.83 -10.95 -1.25
CA PHE A 81 -6.23 -9.80 -0.58
C PHE A 81 -4.76 -9.63 -0.97
N ILE A 82 -3.98 -10.72 -0.97
CA ILE A 82 -2.57 -10.70 -1.40
C ILE A 82 -2.43 -10.23 -2.86
N VAL A 83 -3.37 -10.55 -3.75
CA VAL A 83 -3.38 -10.01 -5.12
C VAL A 83 -3.53 -8.49 -5.10
N PHE A 84 -4.50 -7.95 -4.36
CA PHE A 84 -4.67 -6.50 -4.19
C PHE A 84 -3.43 -5.83 -3.58
N SER A 85 -2.83 -6.40 -2.54
CA SER A 85 -1.59 -5.89 -1.94
C SER A 85 -0.44 -5.86 -2.97
N ASN A 86 -0.37 -6.85 -3.85
CA ASN A 86 0.63 -6.86 -4.92
C ASN A 86 0.38 -5.77 -5.97
N ILE A 87 -0.88 -5.50 -6.34
CA ILE A 87 -1.25 -4.39 -7.23
C ILE A 87 -0.82 -3.06 -6.62
N ILE A 88 -1.10 -2.84 -5.34
CA ILE A 88 -0.71 -1.64 -4.61
C ILE A 88 0.80 -1.47 -4.54
N ARG A 89 1.53 -2.55 -4.20
CA ARG A 89 3.00 -2.51 -4.19
C ARG A 89 3.55 -2.13 -5.56
N LYS A 90 2.96 -2.67 -6.63
CA LYS A 90 3.36 -2.34 -7.99
C LYS A 90 3.03 -0.88 -8.36
N LEU A 91 1.88 -0.36 -7.94
CA LEU A 91 1.52 1.05 -8.07
C LEU A 91 2.59 1.95 -7.43
N ASN A 92 2.95 1.67 -6.19
CA ASN A 92 3.97 2.42 -5.46
C ASN A 92 5.34 2.35 -6.17
N GLU A 93 5.75 1.16 -6.64
CA GLU A 93 7.01 0.97 -7.40
C GLU A 93 7.03 1.83 -8.69
N LEU A 94 5.93 1.84 -9.44
CA LEU A 94 5.81 2.63 -10.67
C LEU A 94 5.78 4.13 -10.38
N GLN A 95 5.06 4.55 -9.34
CA GLN A 95 4.99 5.94 -8.92
C GLN A 95 6.38 6.49 -8.59
N LEU A 96 7.16 5.77 -7.79
CA LEU A 96 8.54 6.16 -7.46
C LEU A 96 9.41 6.30 -8.71
N THR A 97 9.18 5.44 -9.71
CA THR A 97 9.94 5.46 -10.97
C THR A 97 9.54 6.64 -11.86
N LEU A 98 8.25 6.95 -11.95
CA LEU A 98 7.73 7.99 -12.85
C LEU A 98 7.85 9.40 -12.26
N LEU A 99 7.61 9.56 -10.96
CA LEU A 99 7.52 10.87 -10.31
C LEU A 99 8.83 11.36 -9.70
N HIS A 100 9.93 10.60 -9.80
CA HIS A 100 11.21 10.92 -9.17
C HIS A 100 11.08 11.30 -7.68
N SER A 101 10.04 10.79 -7.01
CA SER A 101 9.74 11.10 -5.61
C SER A 101 10.59 10.23 -4.69
N GLN A 102 10.93 10.76 -3.51
CA GLN A 102 11.59 9.98 -2.48
C GLN A 102 10.58 9.01 -1.85
N PRO A 103 10.98 7.76 -1.55
CA PRO A 103 10.09 6.82 -0.86
C PRO A 103 9.74 7.37 0.52
N VAL A 104 8.45 7.61 0.75
CA VAL A 104 7.93 7.86 2.10
C VAL A 104 7.70 6.49 2.73
N ARG A 105 8.50 6.13 3.75
CA ARG A 105 8.37 4.84 4.43
C ARG A 105 7.05 4.75 5.20
N GLY A 106 6.37 3.62 5.07
CA GLY A 106 5.34 3.17 6.02
C GLY A 106 3.89 3.53 5.69
N TYR A 107 3.60 4.15 4.55
CA TYR A 107 2.24 4.34 4.05
C TYR A 107 2.20 4.07 2.55
N ILE A 108 1.11 3.42 2.09
CA ILE A 108 0.78 3.40 0.66
C ILE A 108 0.57 4.86 0.27
N GLN A 109 1.44 5.38 -0.59
CA GLN A 109 1.30 6.74 -1.06
C GLN A 109 0.21 6.73 -2.13
N THR A 110 -1.05 6.90 -1.71
CA THR A 110 -2.19 6.99 -2.62
C THR A 110 -2.24 8.35 -3.31
N ASP A 111 -1.56 9.34 -2.74
CA ASP A 111 -1.49 10.69 -3.27
C ASP A 111 -0.49 10.79 -4.44
N LEU A 112 -1.04 11.09 -5.60
CA LEU A 112 -0.41 11.40 -6.87
C LEU A 112 -0.59 12.90 -7.17
N TRP A 113 0.36 13.53 -7.83
CA TRP A 113 0.17 14.90 -8.33
C TRP A 113 -0.43 14.85 -9.73
N CYS A 114 -1.59 15.48 -9.94
CA CYS A 114 -2.32 15.52 -11.21
C CYS A 114 -2.28 16.90 -11.89
N GLY A 115 -1.23 17.69 -11.61
CA GLY A 115 -1.05 19.05 -12.12
C GLY A 115 -0.54 20.00 -11.03
N GLU A 116 -0.35 21.28 -11.40
CA GLU A 116 0.39 22.28 -10.60
C GLU A 116 -0.13 22.50 -9.17
N ASN A 117 -1.39 22.17 -8.86
CA ASN A 117 -1.97 22.34 -7.52
C ASN A 117 -3.07 21.32 -7.18
N ILE A 118 -3.16 20.19 -7.91
CA ILE A 118 -4.23 19.20 -7.71
C ILE A 118 -3.61 17.88 -7.26
N SER A 119 -3.93 17.46 -6.03
CA SER A 119 -3.67 16.10 -5.57
C SER A 119 -4.76 15.16 -6.06
N CYS A 120 -4.33 14.06 -6.65
CA CYS A 120 -5.14 12.89 -6.91
C CYS A 120 -4.87 11.84 -5.85
N THR A 121 -5.90 11.17 -5.35
CA THR A 121 -5.72 10.05 -4.44
C THR A 121 -6.28 8.78 -5.09
N ILE A 122 -5.49 7.71 -5.15
CA ILE A 122 -6.02 6.37 -5.47
C ILE A 122 -6.93 5.97 -4.31
N SER A 123 -8.23 6.06 -4.56
CA SER A 123 -9.26 5.85 -3.54
C SER A 123 -9.80 4.43 -3.54
N LEU A 124 -9.74 3.74 -4.68
CA LEU A 124 -10.36 2.43 -4.84
C LEU A 124 -9.71 1.64 -5.96
N ILE A 125 -9.51 0.35 -5.73
CA ILE A 125 -9.18 -0.63 -6.76
C ILE A 125 -10.34 -1.61 -6.87
N GLU A 126 -10.83 -1.83 -8.08
CA GLU A 126 -11.92 -2.75 -8.37
C GLU A 126 -11.48 -3.85 -9.34
N LEU A 127 -11.74 -5.10 -8.97
CA LEU A 127 -11.62 -6.29 -9.83
C LEU A 127 -13.02 -6.84 -10.09
N HIS A 128 -13.42 -6.90 -11.37
CA HIS A 128 -14.77 -7.28 -11.80
C HIS A 128 -14.79 -8.73 -12.30
N PHE A 129 -15.79 -9.52 -11.92
CA PHE A 129 -16.01 -10.86 -12.48
C PHE A 129 -17.50 -11.16 -12.61
N GLY A 130 -18.02 -11.11 -13.84
CA GLY A 130 -19.47 -11.18 -14.05
C GLY A 130 -20.16 -9.99 -13.36
N ASP A 131 -21.04 -10.29 -12.41
CA ASP A 131 -21.75 -9.28 -11.60
C ASP A 131 -21.03 -8.96 -10.27
N ASP A 132 -19.96 -9.70 -9.94
CA ASP A 132 -19.21 -9.52 -8.70
C ASP A 132 -18.15 -8.44 -8.84
N VAL A 133 -18.08 -7.56 -7.84
CA VAL A 133 -17.08 -6.49 -7.74
C VAL A 133 -16.30 -6.65 -6.45
N TYR A 134 -15.02 -7.00 -6.58
CA TYR A 134 -14.08 -7.04 -5.47
C TYR A 134 -13.44 -5.68 -5.34
N THR A 135 -13.46 -5.09 -4.14
CA THR A 135 -12.95 -3.75 -3.91
C THR A 135 -11.96 -3.68 -2.76
N TYR A 136 -10.89 -2.92 -2.97
CA TYR A 136 -9.89 -2.57 -1.98
C TYR A 136 -9.75 -1.06 -1.91
N ASP A 137 -9.96 -0.49 -0.72
CA ASP A 137 -9.72 0.93 -0.43
C ASP A 137 -8.35 1.08 0.24
N PRO A 138 -7.37 1.68 -0.43
CA PRO A 138 -6.04 1.88 0.14
C PRO A 138 -6.03 2.74 1.42
N SER A 139 -7.09 3.52 1.67
CA SER A 139 -7.29 4.31 2.89
C SER A 139 -7.62 3.42 4.10
N PHE A 140 -8.15 2.22 3.84
CA PHE A 140 -8.44 1.18 4.82
C PHE A 140 -7.71 -0.11 4.42
N PRO A 141 -6.36 -0.12 4.50
CA PRO A 141 -5.54 -1.11 3.84
C PRO A 141 -5.68 -2.54 4.40
N SER A 142 -6.48 -2.71 5.46
CA SER A 142 -6.73 -3.97 6.14
C SER A 142 -7.85 -4.81 5.53
N SER A 143 -8.79 -4.21 4.80
CA SER A 143 -10.05 -4.86 4.44
C SER A 143 -10.21 -5.09 2.94
N LEU A 144 -10.81 -6.23 2.58
CA LEU A 144 -11.27 -6.57 1.24
C LEU A 144 -12.78 -6.74 1.25
N TYR A 145 -13.45 -6.20 0.23
CA TYR A 145 -14.90 -6.23 0.11
C TYR A 145 -15.35 -6.93 -1.17
N LEU A 146 -16.51 -7.58 -1.14
CA LEU A 146 -17.22 -8.12 -2.28
C LEU A 146 -18.60 -7.49 -2.33
N ASN A 147 -18.92 -6.80 -3.42
CA ASN A 147 -20.21 -6.12 -3.61
C ASN A 147 -20.58 -5.16 -2.44
N GLY A 148 -19.56 -4.60 -1.77
CA GLY A 148 -19.70 -3.70 -0.62
C GLY A 148 -19.69 -4.37 0.76
N ASP A 149 -19.75 -5.70 0.84
CA ASP A 149 -19.65 -6.45 2.10
C ASP A 149 -18.20 -6.83 2.37
N GLU A 150 -17.71 -6.60 3.61
CA GLU A 150 -16.36 -7.02 4.01
C GLU A 150 -16.28 -8.55 4.02
N ILE A 151 -15.36 -9.11 3.24
CA ILE A 151 -15.12 -10.55 3.15
C ILE A 151 -13.81 -10.99 3.82
N TYR A 152 -12.89 -10.05 4.06
CA TYR A 152 -11.62 -10.35 4.70
C TYR A 152 -11.04 -9.12 5.40
N ASP A 153 -10.58 -9.31 6.63
CA ASP A 153 -9.89 -8.33 7.48
C ASP A 153 -8.51 -8.89 7.82
N SER A 154 -7.48 -8.40 7.13
CA SER A 154 -6.10 -8.83 7.31
C SER A 154 -5.54 -8.45 8.68
N SER A 155 -6.03 -7.38 9.32
CA SER A 155 -5.55 -6.99 10.65
C SER A 155 -6.00 -8.01 11.69
N ARG A 156 -7.25 -8.47 11.61
CA ARG A 156 -7.75 -9.54 12.48
C ARG A 156 -7.06 -10.87 12.21
N ASP A 157 -6.99 -11.31 10.95
CA ASP A 157 -6.34 -12.59 10.60
C ASP A 157 -4.86 -12.61 11.02
N MET A 158 -4.16 -11.48 10.86
CA MET A 158 -2.76 -11.35 11.26
C MET A 158 -2.59 -11.35 12.77
N PHE A 159 -3.47 -10.68 13.51
CA PHE A 159 -3.48 -10.70 14.97
C PHE A 159 -3.71 -12.12 15.50
N ASP A 160 -4.74 -12.81 15.02
CA ASP A 160 -5.05 -14.19 15.41
C ASP A 160 -3.86 -15.14 15.13
N PHE A 161 -3.24 -14.99 13.96
CA PHE A 161 -2.05 -15.74 13.61
C PHE A 161 -0.86 -15.44 14.52
N MET A 162 -0.60 -14.16 14.83
CA MET A 162 0.49 -13.77 15.72
C MET A 162 0.26 -14.30 17.14
N MET A 163 -0.98 -14.24 17.64
CA MET A 163 -1.36 -14.79 18.93
C MET A 163 -1.08 -16.29 19.02
N GLU A 164 -1.54 -17.06 18.03
CA GLU A 164 -1.24 -18.50 17.93
C GLU A 164 0.27 -18.77 17.98
N LYS A 165 1.08 -18.00 17.24
CA LYS A 165 2.54 -18.18 17.23
C LYS A 165 3.21 -17.74 18.52
N TYR A 166 2.69 -16.73 19.20
CA TYR A 166 3.19 -16.37 20.53
C TYR A 166 2.87 -17.46 21.54
N GLU A 167 1.66 -18.02 21.57
CA GLU A 167 1.29 -19.13 22.46
C GLU A 167 2.20 -20.34 22.25
N GLU A 168 2.41 -20.75 20.99
CA GLU A 168 3.30 -21.86 20.62
C GLU A 168 4.76 -21.66 21.08
N LEU A 169 5.30 -20.45 20.91
CA LEU A 169 6.70 -20.16 21.18
C LEU A 169 6.99 -19.89 22.66
N THR A 170 6.02 -19.30 23.36
CA THR A 170 6.21 -18.79 24.73
C THR A 170 5.65 -19.72 25.80
N ASN A 171 5.02 -20.84 25.42
CA ASN A 171 4.31 -21.73 26.32
C ASN A 171 3.29 -20.95 27.15
N ASP A 172 2.31 -20.34 26.46
CA ASP A 172 1.28 -19.47 27.03
C ASP A 172 1.84 -18.25 27.80
N GLY A 173 2.90 -17.64 27.28
CA GLY A 173 3.53 -16.43 27.84
C GLY A 173 4.58 -16.71 28.93
N GLN A 174 4.77 -17.95 29.37
CA GLN A 174 5.62 -18.28 30.52
C GLN A 174 7.11 -18.02 30.31
N VAL A 175 7.60 -18.10 29.06
CA VAL A 175 9.03 -17.93 28.74
C VAL A 175 9.30 -16.81 27.74
N TYR A 176 8.44 -15.79 27.69
CA TYR A 176 8.56 -14.71 26.71
C TYR A 176 9.89 -13.92 26.80
N ASP A 177 10.71 -14.04 25.75
CA ASP A 177 11.85 -13.17 25.42
C ASP A 177 11.55 -12.31 24.18
N PRO A 178 11.39 -10.98 24.30
CA PRO A 178 11.07 -10.09 23.18
C PRO A 178 12.19 -10.03 22.13
N LEU A 179 13.45 -10.27 22.49
CA LEU A 179 14.56 -10.27 21.52
C LEU A 179 14.61 -11.53 20.65
N LEU A 180 13.88 -12.57 21.06
CA LEU A 180 13.79 -13.84 20.32
C LEU A 180 12.43 -13.99 19.66
N HIS A 181 11.34 -13.91 20.42
CA HIS A 181 10.01 -14.25 19.94
C HIS A 181 9.47 -13.23 18.96
N ASP A 182 9.62 -11.93 19.21
CA ASP A 182 9.10 -10.90 18.30
C ASP A 182 9.74 -11.01 16.91
N ILE A 183 11.05 -11.31 16.86
CA ILE A 183 11.77 -11.50 15.60
C ILE A 183 11.27 -12.75 14.86
N ILE A 184 11.02 -13.85 15.58
CA ILE A 184 10.50 -15.08 14.98
C ILE A 184 9.08 -14.87 14.45
N VAL A 185 8.19 -14.30 15.25
CA VAL A 185 6.79 -14.03 14.86
C VAL A 185 6.75 -13.05 13.70
N ALA A 186 7.52 -11.96 13.73
CA ALA A 186 7.64 -11.00 12.63
C ALA A 186 8.05 -11.68 11.32
N LYS A 187 9.01 -12.61 11.37
CA LYS A 187 9.45 -13.37 10.18
C LYS A 187 8.37 -14.31 9.66
N LEU A 188 7.57 -14.92 10.54
CA LEU A 188 6.46 -15.76 10.12
C LEU A 188 5.35 -14.93 9.46
N VAL A 189 5.06 -13.75 10.02
CA VAL A 189 4.09 -12.78 9.47
C VAL A 189 4.56 -12.26 8.11
N SER A 190 5.82 -11.82 8.00
CA SER A 190 6.37 -11.30 6.74
C SER A 190 6.24 -12.30 5.60
N VAL A 191 6.50 -13.58 5.89
CA VAL A 191 6.35 -14.68 4.93
C VAL A 191 4.88 -14.94 4.60
N LYS A 192 4.01 -15.08 5.61
CA LYS A 192 2.60 -15.44 5.41
C LYS A 192 1.82 -14.36 4.65
N TYR A 193 2.04 -13.09 5.00
CA TYR A 193 1.29 -11.95 4.44
C TYR A 193 2.05 -11.20 3.34
N ASN A 194 3.24 -11.68 2.95
CA ASN A 194 4.11 -11.01 1.98
C ASN A 194 4.34 -9.52 2.34
N MET A 195 4.61 -9.29 3.62
CA MET A 195 4.85 -7.98 4.24
C MET A 195 6.35 -7.76 4.44
N ASP A 196 6.79 -6.50 4.52
CA ASP A 196 8.16 -6.17 4.89
C ASP A 196 8.48 -6.63 6.33
N GLU A 197 9.72 -7.10 6.57
CA GLU A 197 10.09 -7.61 7.90
C GLU A 197 10.11 -6.51 8.99
N GLU A 198 10.43 -5.26 8.66
CA GLU A 198 10.43 -4.13 9.61
C GLU A 198 8.99 -3.78 10.00
N GLU A 199 8.08 -3.78 9.03
CA GLU A 199 6.65 -3.58 9.26
C GLU A 199 6.05 -4.73 10.08
N ALA A 200 6.34 -5.98 9.72
CA ALA A 200 5.89 -7.15 10.45
C ALA A 200 6.44 -7.17 11.89
N LEU A 201 7.65 -6.66 12.12
CA LEU A 201 8.23 -6.52 13.45
C LEU A 201 7.50 -5.48 14.30
N LYS A 202 7.00 -4.40 13.70
CA LYS A 202 6.16 -3.44 14.41
C LYS A 202 4.86 -4.10 14.86
N TRP A 203 4.17 -4.79 13.95
CA TRP A 203 2.94 -5.54 14.25
C TRP A 203 3.15 -6.61 15.34
N ALA A 204 4.24 -7.36 15.27
CA ALA A 204 4.57 -8.38 16.27
C ALA A 204 4.73 -7.75 17.67
N LYS A 205 5.47 -6.64 17.77
CA LYS A 205 5.65 -5.91 19.04
C LYS A 205 4.34 -5.35 19.60
N ASP A 206 3.53 -4.74 18.75
CA ASP A 206 2.24 -4.18 19.16
C ASP A 206 1.32 -5.30 19.69
N THR A 207 1.27 -6.44 18.99
CA THR A 207 0.51 -7.63 19.40
C THR A 207 1.02 -8.22 20.72
N ALA A 208 2.34 -8.36 20.88
CA ALA A 208 2.92 -8.87 22.12
C ALA A 208 2.57 -7.98 23.33
N ASN A 209 2.59 -6.66 23.16
CA ASN A 209 2.20 -5.72 24.21
C ASN A 209 0.73 -5.91 24.59
N GLU A 210 -0.17 -6.04 23.61
CA GLU A 210 -1.59 -6.30 23.88
C GLU A 210 -1.80 -7.60 24.66
N ILE A 211 -1.14 -8.70 24.28
CA ILE A 211 -1.21 -9.98 24.99
C ILE A 211 -0.75 -9.83 26.45
N LEU A 212 0.37 -9.14 26.69
CA LEU A 212 0.89 -8.92 28.04
C LEU A 212 -0.06 -8.04 28.89
N GLU A 213 -0.70 -7.04 28.29
CA GLU A 213 -1.71 -6.22 28.96
C GLU A 213 -2.93 -7.04 29.38
N TYR A 214 -3.44 -7.91 28.51
CA TYR A 214 -4.55 -8.81 28.84
C TYR A 214 -4.20 -9.76 29.99
N GLN A 215 -3.03 -10.40 29.94
CA GLN A 215 -2.58 -11.32 30.99
C GLN A 215 -2.39 -10.63 32.35
N ALA A 216 -1.88 -9.40 32.36
CA ALA A 216 -1.75 -8.62 33.59
C ALA A 216 -3.12 -8.24 34.19
N THR A 217 -4.12 -8.03 33.33
CA THR A 217 -5.48 -7.66 33.76
C THR A 217 -6.24 -8.85 34.35
N ASP A 218 -6.10 -10.04 33.76
CA ASP A 218 -6.72 -11.27 34.28
C ASP A 218 -6.15 -11.67 35.65
N GLN A 219 -4.84 -11.51 35.86
CA GLN A 219 -4.21 -11.76 37.16
C GLN A 219 -4.71 -10.81 38.28
N LEU A 220 -5.21 -9.62 37.93
CA LEU A 220 -5.78 -8.67 38.90
C LEU A 220 -7.24 -8.97 39.26
N ILE A 221 -7.96 -9.71 38.43
CA ILE A 221 -9.36 -10.11 38.67
C ILE A 221 -9.43 -11.36 39.59
N GLU A 222 -8.37 -12.17 39.62
CA GLU A 222 -8.27 -13.37 40.47
C GLU A 222 -7.76 -13.10 41.91
N LEU A 223 -7.44 -11.85 42.28
CA LEU A 223 -6.97 -11.43 43.61
C LEU A 223 -8.05 -10.71 44.44
#